data_AF-A0A1G2USZ8-F1
#
_entry.id   AF-A0A1G2USZ8-F1
#
_cell.length_a   1.000
_cell.length_b   1.000
_cell.length_c   1.000
_cell.angle_alpha   90.00
_cell.angle_beta   90.00
_cell.angle_gamma   90.00
#
_symmetry.space_group_name_H-M   'P 1'
#
loop_
_entity.id
_entity.type
_entity.pdbx_description
1 polymer ?
#
loop_
_entity_poly.entity_id
_entity_poly.type
_entity_poly.pdbx_seq_one_letter_code
_entity_poly.pdbx_strand_id
1 'polypeptide(L)'
;MEKIPSNFNKEKTENTLRVENTIRELVPIDELIKIFGKDTYLIGGAVRDVIFGKNPSDLDLMSRTSPDVIRKNLEDAGFTESKEGKFIEKSYSIKKDVGVFNFLFDGMEVQVASIGDKEVSELISTADINLNCCAFALGLSEIVDKDILKEILSKELRFMNPDSVRNDPMKIVSALKQISRIPDLKISDETMKIIHDSIPTVIDFFAKNPDRRHKLKPLFGNINSGQILNLFESFDAKGIFDDIDIKKLKLNVSDAYFSNTVEELTLDMKSKLSAFVASQFGKRFDSSKLFNSKINSVAYELDDKGDVISCCLIDGERLYATSAVNSERIVKLVSDLCRNNYNVWSTISITSNHLINLCPKAGLHIVEDPNLVEKILINNYPKYKGNLIIEIKRGHTVFSKKDSDDTPQVLVMS
;
A
#
# COMPACT_ATOMS: atom_id res chain seq x y z
N MET A 1 -32.67 9.96 -25.56
CA MET A 1 -33.25 8.83 -24.81
C MET A 1 -32.74 7.55 -25.44
N GLU A 2 -31.96 6.81 -24.64
CA GLU A 2 -31.44 5.43 -24.79
C GLU A 2 -30.69 5.01 -26.06
N LYS A 3 -29.42 4.60 -25.89
CA LYS A 3 -29.07 3.22 -25.51
C LYS A 3 -27.79 3.20 -24.67
N ILE A 4 -27.95 3.09 -23.36
CA ILE A 4 -26.93 2.49 -22.50
C ILE A 4 -26.81 1.02 -22.95
N PRO A 5 -25.61 0.46 -23.18
CA PRO A 5 -25.48 -0.92 -23.63
C PRO A 5 -26.18 -1.88 -22.67
N SER A 6 -27.09 -2.67 -23.21
CA SER A 6 -27.96 -3.62 -22.52
C SER A 6 -27.22 -4.89 -22.08
N ASN A 7 -26.22 -4.76 -21.21
CA ASN A 7 -25.52 -5.90 -20.60
C ASN A 7 -25.30 -5.72 -19.08
N PHE A 8 -26.23 -5.03 -18.40
CA PHE A 8 -26.12 -4.76 -16.96
C PHE A 8 -26.46 -5.94 -16.02
N ASN A 9 -26.83 -7.12 -16.54
CA ASN A 9 -27.16 -8.30 -15.74
C ASN A 9 -26.26 -9.51 -16.04
N LYS A 10 -24.93 -9.32 -15.99
CA LYS A 10 -24.05 -10.43 -15.62
C LYS A 10 -24.07 -10.56 -14.10
N GLU A 11 -24.37 -11.75 -13.60
CA GLU A 11 -24.33 -12.10 -12.18
C GLU A 11 -23.03 -11.57 -11.56
N LYS A 12 -23.13 -10.74 -10.52
CA LYS A 12 -21.96 -10.14 -9.89
C LYS A 12 -21.16 -11.26 -9.20
N THR A 13 -19.87 -11.34 -9.49
CA THR A 13 -18.99 -12.26 -8.77
C THR A 13 -18.87 -11.82 -7.31
N GLU A 14 -18.63 -12.77 -6.40
CA GLU A 14 -18.38 -12.50 -4.98
C GLU A 14 -17.28 -11.45 -4.77
N ASN A 15 -16.22 -11.50 -5.58
CA ASN A 15 -15.13 -10.53 -5.56
C ASN A 15 -15.58 -9.11 -5.96
N THR A 16 -16.47 -8.99 -6.96
CA THR A 16 -16.98 -7.68 -7.38
C THR A 16 -17.80 -7.05 -6.26
N LEU A 17 -18.72 -7.82 -5.69
CA LEU A 17 -19.54 -7.37 -4.55
C LEU A 17 -18.68 -6.97 -3.35
N ARG A 18 -17.65 -7.77 -3.02
CA ARG A 18 -16.71 -7.45 -1.95
C ARG A 18 -16.07 -6.08 -2.17
N VAL A 19 -15.49 -5.85 -3.35
CA VAL A 19 -14.81 -4.58 -3.67
C VAL A 19 -15.77 -3.41 -3.64
N GLU A 20 -16.95 -3.54 -4.27
CA GLU A 20 -17.97 -2.48 -4.27
C GLU A 20 -18.45 -2.15 -2.84
N ASN A 21 -18.65 -3.16 -1.99
CA ASN A 21 -19.01 -2.95 -0.58
C ASN A 21 -17.90 -2.22 0.19
N THR A 22 -16.65 -2.66 0.03
CA THR A 22 -15.51 -2.03 0.72
C THR A 22 -15.32 -0.57 0.27
N ILE A 23 -15.49 -0.25 -1.01
CA ILE A 23 -15.44 1.15 -1.46
C ILE A 23 -16.55 1.96 -0.79
N ARG A 24 -17.77 1.43 -0.69
CA ARG A 24 -18.89 2.12 0.00
C ARG A 24 -18.65 2.36 1.49
N GLU A 25 -17.88 1.49 2.13
CA GLU A 25 -17.54 1.63 3.55
C GLU A 25 -16.40 2.62 3.79
N LEU A 26 -15.41 2.66 2.89
CA LEU A 26 -14.19 3.45 3.06
C LEU A 26 -14.28 4.86 2.47
N VAL A 27 -15.12 5.06 1.45
CA VAL A 27 -15.19 6.31 0.70
C VAL A 27 -16.48 7.05 1.07
N PRO A 28 -16.43 8.37 1.37
CA PRO A 28 -17.60 9.18 1.69
C PRO A 28 -18.40 9.53 0.43
N ILE A 29 -19.01 8.52 -0.19
CA ILE A 29 -19.64 8.60 -1.51
C ILE A 29 -20.72 9.67 -1.56
N ASP A 30 -21.57 9.75 -0.53
CA ASP A 30 -22.71 10.68 -0.52
C ASP A 30 -22.23 12.13 -0.46
N GLU A 31 -21.20 12.42 0.32
CA GLU A 31 -20.55 13.73 0.41
C GLU A 31 -19.87 14.09 -0.91
N LEU A 32 -19.12 13.15 -1.51
CA LEU A 32 -18.48 13.37 -2.80
C LEU A 32 -19.51 13.60 -3.91
N ILE A 33 -20.65 12.90 -3.92
CA ILE A 33 -21.73 13.12 -4.89
C ILE A 33 -22.39 14.49 -4.69
N LYS A 34 -22.53 14.97 -3.46
CA LYS A 34 -23.07 16.32 -3.21
C LYS A 34 -22.16 17.40 -3.81
N ILE A 35 -20.84 17.21 -3.74
CA ILE A 35 -19.86 18.20 -4.24
C ILE A 35 -19.65 18.05 -5.76
N PHE A 36 -19.51 16.82 -6.25
CA PHE A 36 -19.06 16.53 -7.62
C PHE A 36 -20.15 15.97 -8.53
N GLY A 37 -21.35 15.73 -8.03
CA GLY A 37 -22.45 15.16 -8.79
C GLY A 37 -22.36 13.63 -8.95
N LYS A 38 -23.48 13.02 -9.39
CA LYS A 38 -23.62 11.56 -9.53
C LYS A 38 -22.73 10.97 -10.63
N ASP A 39 -22.42 11.75 -11.67
CA ASP A 39 -21.51 11.36 -12.75
C ASP A 39 -20.06 11.64 -12.37
N THR A 40 -19.66 11.07 -11.23
CA THR A 40 -18.32 11.10 -10.67
C THR A 40 -17.80 9.68 -10.50
N TYR A 41 -16.51 9.50 -10.78
CA TYR A 41 -15.85 8.21 -10.83
C TYR A 41 -14.59 8.26 -9.99
N LEU A 42 -14.46 7.32 -9.06
CA LEU A 42 -13.18 7.03 -8.40
C LEU A 42 -12.34 6.19 -9.35
N ILE A 43 -11.10 6.59 -9.60
CA ILE A 43 -10.24 5.95 -10.61
C ILE A 43 -8.92 5.45 -10.03
N GLY A 44 -8.28 4.54 -10.77
CA GLY A 44 -6.86 4.24 -10.62
C GLY A 44 -6.47 3.65 -9.27
N GLY A 45 -5.53 4.31 -8.59
CA GLY A 45 -4.81 3.76 -7.44
C GLY A 45 -5.73 3.34 -6.30
N ALA A 46 -6.72 4.16 -5.97
CA ALA A 46 -7.66 3.89 -4.87
C ALA A 46 -8.48 2.62 -5.12
N VAL A 47 -9.02 2.46 -6.34
CA VAL A 47 -9.81 1.28 -6.71
C VAL A 47 -8.93 0.03 -6.70
N ARG A 48 -7.72 0.10 -7.28
CA ARG A 48 -6.72 -0.98 -7.26
C ARG A 48 -6.37 -1.39 -5.82
N ASP A 49 -6.17 -0.43 -4.93
CA ASP A 49 -5.81 -0.68 -3.54
C ASP A 49 -6.92 -1.47 -2.83
N VAL A 50 -8.19 -1.10 -3.03
CA VAL A 50 -9.33 -1.85 -2.48
C VAL A 50 -9.48 -3.25 -3.10
N ILE A 51 -9.19 -3.40 -4.40
CA ILE A 51 -9.13 -4.73 -5.05
C ILE A 51 -8.13 -5.63 -4.32
N PHE A 52 -6.96 -5.10 -3.94
CA PHE A 52 -5.95 -5.80 -3.13
C PHE A 52 -6.25 -5.82 -1.63
N GLY A 53 -7.42 -5.37 -1.18
CA GLY A 53 -7.82 -5.38 0.22
C GLY A 53 -7.07 -4.37 1.09
N LYS A 54 -6.55 -3.30 0.48
CA LYS A 54 -5.88 -2.19 1.15
C LYS A 54 -6.82 -0.99 1.25
N ASN A 55 -6.61 -0.17 2.28
CA ASN A 55 -7.28 1.11 2.40
C ASN A 55 -6.61 2.12 1.47
N PRO A 56 -7.38 2.89 0.67
CA PRO A 56 -6.84 3.95 -0.15
C PRO A 56 -6.33 5.10 0.74
N SER A 57 -5.17 5.66 0.42
CA SER A 57 -4.62 6.85 1.09
C SER A 57 -5.04 8.17 0.45
N ASP A 58 -5.41 8.10 -0.82
CA ASP A 58 -5.66 9.21 -1.71
C ASP A 58 -6.78 8.81 -2.68
N LEU A 59 -7.62 9.79 -3.05
CA LEU A 59 -8.77 9.60 -3.93
C LEU A 59 -8.59 10.44 -5.20
N ASP A 60 -8.35 9.75 -6.31
CA ASP A 60 -8.36 10.34 -7.65
C ASP A 60 -9.75 10.21 -8.25
N LEU A 61 -10.38 11.36 -8.53
CA LEU A 61 -11.73 11.45 -9.06
C LEU A 61 -11.75 12.07 -10.45
N MET A 62 -12.64 11.55 -11.30
CA MET A 62 -13.04 12.20 -12.54
C MET A 62 -14.51 12.55 -12.46
N SER A 63 -14.87 13.80 -12.74
CA SER A 63 -16.25 14.27 -12.67
C SER A 63 -16.66 14.96 -13.97
N ARG A 64 -17.90 14.72 -14.41
CA ARG A 64 -18.51 15.49 -15.52
C ARG A 64 -18.99 16.87 -15.08
N THR A 65 -18.96 17.16 -13.78
CA THR A 65 -19.33 18.48 -13.27
C THR A 65 -18.31 19.53 -13.70
N SER A 66 -18.80 20.70 -14.13
CA SER A 66 -17.95 21.78 -14.61
C SER A 66 -17.10 22.38 -13.47
N PRO A 67 -15.89 22.90 -13.76
CA PRO A 67 -15.03 23.47 -12.73
C PRO A 67 -15.70 24.59 -11.91
N ASP A 68 -16.52 25.43 -12.53
CA ASP A 68 -17.19 26.53 -11.81
C ASP A 68 -18.25 26.03 -10.82
N VAL A 69 -18.94 24.94 -11.15
CA VAL A 69 -19.89 24.29 -10.24
C VAL A 69 -19.15 23.57 -9.11
N ILE A 70 -18.05 22.87 -9.42
CA ILE A 70 -17.19 22.24 -8.40
C ILE A 70 -16.70 23.30 -7.41
N ARG A 71 -16.20 24.43 -7.92
CA ARG A 71 -15.71 25.55 -7.10
C ARG A 71 -16.79 26.03 -6.14
N LYS A 72 -17.97 26.33 -6.68
CA LYS A 72 -19.11 26.79 -5.89
C LYS A 72 -19.51 25.77 -4.83
N ASN A 73 -19.61 24.49 -5.18
CA ASN A 73 -20.02 23.45 -4.24
C ASN A 73 -19.01 23.26 -3.10
N LEU A 74 -17.71 23.39 -3.39
CA LEU A 74 -16.66 23.37 -2.35
C LEU A 74 -16.81 24.58 -1.41
N GLU A 75 -17.05 25.77 -1.94
CA GLU A 75 -17.27 26.99 -1.15
C GLU A 75 -18.55 26.90 -0.31
N ASP A 76 -19.64 26.38 -0.87
CA ASP A 76 -20.90 26.12 -0.16
C ASP A 76 -20.72 25.06 0.93
N ALA A 77 -19.78 24.12 0.77
CA ALA A 77 -19.37 23.13 1.78
C ALA A 77 -18.38 23.71 2.81
N GLY A 78 -18.04 25.00 2.74
CA GLY A 78 -17.19 25.70 3.70
C GLY A 78 -15.69 25.59 3.43
N PHE A 79 -15.28 25.15 2.24
CA PHE A 79 -13.88 25.19 1.82
C PHE A 79 -13.48 26.57 1.29
N THR A 80 -12.20 26.91 1.41
CA THR A 80 -11.65 28.17 0.91
C THR A 80 -10.54 27.94 -0.12
N GLU A 81 -10.48 28.77 -1.17
CA GLU A 81 -9.41 28.66 -2.17
C GLU A 81 -8.07 29.07 -1.58
N SER A 82 -7.07 28.18 -1.66
CA SER A 82 -5.69 28.44 -1.29
C SER A 82 -4.78 28.41 -2.52
N LYS A 83 -3.88 29.39 -2.59
CA LYS A 83 -2.84 29.47 -3.63
C LYS A 83 -1.61 28.63 -3.30
N GLU A 84 -1.53 28.07 -2.09
CA GLU A 84 -0.33 27.39 -1.63
C GLU A 84 -0.14 26.00 -2.26
N GLY A 85 -1.14 25.49 -2.98
CA GLY A 85 -1.07 24.18 -3.66
C GLY A 85 -0.88 23.00 -2.70
N LYS A 86 -1.05 23.23 -1.40
CA LYS A 86 -0.93 22.25 -0.33
C LYS A 86 -2.31 21.74 0.08
N PHE A 87 -2.34 20.50 0.51
CA PHE A 87 -3.46 19.87 1.18
C PHE A 87 -3.60 20.46 2.59
N ILE A 88 -4.55 21.38 2.76
CA ILE A 88 -4.83 22.08 4.02
C ILE A 88 -6.30 21.85 4.35
N GLU A 89 -6.59 21.57 5.62
CA GLU A 89 -7.96 21.33 6.08
C GLU A 89 -8.87 22.51 5.74
N LYS A 90 -10.09 22.22 5.26
CA LYS A 90 -11.07 23.23 4.79
C LYS A 90 -10.53 24.20 3.73
N SER A 91 -9.51 23.79 2.97
CA SER A 91 -8.99 24.54 1.85
C SER A 91 -8.90 23.69 0.59
N TYR A 92 -9.06 24.30 -0.59
CA TYR A 92 -8.82 23.66 -1.88
C TYR A 92 -7.86 24.48 -2.73
N SER A 93 -7.13 23.83 -3.64
CA SER A 93 -6.34 24.50 -4.67
C SER A 93 -6.80 24.05 -6.06
N ILE A 94 -6.68 24.93 -7.05
CA ILE A 94 -7.07 24.64 -8.44
C ILE A 94 -5.90 24.88 -9.40
N LYS A 95 -5.59 23.87 -10.22
CA LYS A 95 -4.72 24.04 -11.39
C LYS A 95 -5.58 24.43 -12.58
N LYS A 96 -5.77 25.75 -12.77
CA LYS A 96 -6.73 26.31 -13.72
C LYS A 96 -6.52 25.82 -15.16
N ASP A 97 -5.27 25.65 -15.58
CA ASP A 97 -4.93 25.23 -16.95
C ASP A 97 -5.43 23.81 -17.30
N VAL A 98 -5.63 22.97 -16.28
CA VAL A 98 -6.04 21.56 -16.44
C VAL A 98 -7.35 21.22 -15.74
N GLY A 99 -7.99 22.18 -15.05
CA GLY A 99 -9.27 21.97 -14.37
C GLY A 99 -9.21 20.94 -13.24
N VAL A 100 -8.08 20.85 -12.53
CA VAL A 100 -7.86 19.88 -11.44
C VAL A 100 -7.91 20.57 -10.08
N PHE A 101 -8.75 20.07 -9.18
CA PHE A 101 -8.87 20.52 -7.80
C PHE A 101 -8.15 19.56 -6.85
N ASN A 102 -7.51 20.08 -5.81
CA ASN A 102 -6.87 19.30 -4.74
C ASN A 102 -7.29 19.84 -3.37
N PHE A 103 -7.74 18.97 -2.47
CA PHE A 103 -8.19 19.34 -1.12
C PHE A 103 -8.13 18.13 -0.17
N LEU A 104 -8.23 18.39 1.13
CA LEU A 104 -8.36 17.33 2.15
C LEU A 104 -9.83 17.10 2.48
N PHE A 105 -10.25 15.85 2.51
CA PHE A 105 -11.59 15.45 2.95
C PHE A 105 -11.47 14.31 3.95
N ASP A 106 -11.90 14.54 5.19
CA ASP A 106 -11.77 13.56 6.30
C ASP A 106 -10.37 12.94 6.41
N GLY A 107 -9.33 13.79 6.29
CA GLY A 107 -7.93 13.36 6.34
C GLY A 107 -7.39 12.71 5.06
N MET A 108 -8.22 12.48 4.05
CA MET A 108 -7.81 11.93 2.75
C MET A 108 -7.47 13.03 1.75
N GLU A 109 -6.39 12.85 1.01
CA GLU A 109 -6.06 13.69 -0.15
C GLU A 109 -7.02 13.37 -1.29
N VAL A 110 -7.79 14.35 -1.74
CA VAL A 110 -8.72 14.21 -2.86
C VAL A 110 -8.24 15.09 -4.01
N GLN A 111 -8.04 14.46 -5.17
CA GLN A 111 -7.82 15.12 -6.44
C GLN A 111 -9.01 14.87 -7.35
N VAL A 112 -9.59 15.92 -7.94
CA VAL A 112 -10.69 15.78 -8.90
C VAL A 112 -10.39 16.54 -10.19
N ALA A 113 -10.53 15.83 -11.31
CA ALA A 113 -10.43 16.40 -12.65
C ALA A 113 -11.82 16.51 -13.29
N SER A 114 -12.12 17.67 -13.88
CA SER A 114 -13.31 17.81 -14.73
C SER A 114 -13.04 17.23 -16.12
N ILE A 115 -13.86 16.27 -16.56
CA ILE A 115 -13.66 15.55 -17.82
C ILE A 115 -14.62 15.94 -18.94
N GLY A 116 -15.64 16.76 -18.63
CA GLY A 116 -16.68 17.15 -19.59
C GLY A 116 -17.40 15.96 -20.21
N ASP A 117 -17.51 15.96 -21.53
CA ASP A 117 -18.24 14.92 -22.28
C ASP A 117 -17.40 13.66 -22.59
N LYS A 118 -16.13 13.61 -22.19
CA LYS A 118 -15.24 12.46 -22.47
C LYS A 118 -15.72 11.19 -21.78
N GLU A 119 -15.55 10.05 -22.46
CA GLU A 119 -15.88 8.75 -21.88
C GLU A 119 -14.82 8.29 -20.88
N VAL A 120 -15.26 7.80 -19.73
CA VAL A 120 -14.37 7.36 -18.64
C VAL A 120 -13.53 6.16 -19.06
N SER A 121 -14.11 5.23 -19.82
CA SER A 121 -13.41 4.06 -20.36
C SER A 121 -12.23 4.44 -21.25
N GLU A 122 -12.39 5.49 -22.06
CA GLU A 122 -11.30 6.03 -22.88
C GLU A 122 -10.22 6.65 -21.99
N LEU A 123 -10.61 7.43 -20.97
CA LEU A 123 -9.65 8.07 -20.07
C LEU A 123 -8.82 7.05 -19.27
N ILE A 124 -9.45 6.04 -18.68
CA ILE A 124 -8.71 5.01 -17.92
C ILE A 124 -7.79 4.18 -18.82
N SER A 125 -8.11 4.02 -20.10
CA SER A 125 -7.26 3.31 -21.06
C SER A 125 -5.95 4.05 -21.36
N THR A 126 -5.89 5.35 -21.05
CA THR A 126 -4.67 6.18 -21.21
C THR A 126 -3.75 6.15 -19.99
N ALA A 127 -4.11 5.42 -18.93
CA ALA A 127 -3.26 5.29 -17.75
C ALA A 127 -1.89 4.67 -18.10
N ASP A 128 -0.88 4.94 -17.27
CA ASP A 128 0.49 4.51 -17.56
C ASP A 128 0.63 2.98 -17.59
N ILE A 129 -0.06 2.31 -16.66
CA ILE A 129 0.02 0.88 -16.43
C ILE A 129 -1.39 0.29 -16.29
N ASN A 130 -1.52 -0.96 -16.71
CA ASN A 130 -2.80 -1.67 -16.72
C ASN A 130 -3.45 -1.80 -15.34
N LEU A 131 -2.64 -1.92 -14.26
CA LEU A 131 -3.15 -2.03 -12.89
C LEU A 131 -3.94 -0.79 -12.41
N ASN A 132 -3.79 0.34 -13.11
CA ASN A 132 -4.51 1.58 -12.81
C ASN A 132 -5.72 1.81 -13.74
N CYS A 133 -6.00 0.91 -14.67
CA CYS A 133 -7.10 1.04 -15.64
C CYS A 133 -8.45 0.64 -15.05
N CYS A 134 -8.76 1.05 -13.82
CA CYS A 134 -10.00 0.73 -13.13
C CYS A 134 -10.75 1.99 -12.70
N ALA A 135 -12.07 1.88 -12.65
CA ALA A 135 -12.96 2.95 -12.23
C ALA A 135 -14.17 2.40 -11.48
N PHE A 136 -14.64 3.16 -10.51
CA PHE A 136 -15.86 2.91 -9.75
C PHE A 136 -16.78 4.13 -9.87
N ALA A 137 -17.99 3.92 -10.37
CA ALA A 137 -18.98 4.97 -10.57
C ALA A 137 -19.68 5.27 -9.24
N LEU A 138 -19.47 6.47 -8.67
CA LEU A 138 -20.02 6.84 -7.37
C LEU A 138 -21.55 6.78 -7.36
N GLY A 139 -22.19 7.41 -8.35
CA GLY A 139 -23.66 7.49 -8.43
C GLY A 139 -24.38 6.16 -8.62
N LEU A 140 -23.69 5.15 -9.19
CA LEU A 140 -24.22 3.80 -9.35
C LEU A 140 -23.76 2.86 -8.23
N SER A 141 -22.69 3.22 -7.51
CA SER A 141 -22.00 2.36 -6.57
C SER A 141 -21.53 1.04 -7.19
N GLU A 142 -21.02 1.10 -8.42
CA GLU A 142 -20.58 -0.08 -9.18
C GLU A 142 -19.23 0.14 -9.85
N ILE A 143 -18.50 -0.96 -10.06
CA ILE A 143 -17.29 -0.95 -10.89
C ILE A 143 -17.69 -0.85 -12.36
N VAL A 144 -17.04 0.07 -13.09
CA VAL A 144 -17.38 0.39 -14.49
C VAL A 144 -17.11 -0.78 -15.44
N ASP A 145 -15.91 -1.36 -15.37
CA ASP A 145 -15.53 -2.58 -16.09
C ASP A 145 -15.21 -3.69 -15.10
N LYS A 146 -16.03 -4.74 -15.06
CA LYS A 146 -15.88 -5.84 -14.10
C LYS A 146 -14.78 -6.82 -14.51
N ASP A 147 -14.41 -6.88 -15.79
CA ASP A 147 -13.38 -7.80 -16.24
C ASP A 147 -11.97 -7.33 -15.82
N ILE A 148 -11.79 -6.03 -15.56
CA ILE A 148 -10.53 -5.48 -15.01
C ILE A 148 -10.15 -6.09 -13.66
N LEU A 149 -11.12 -6.58 -12.87
CA LEU A 149 -10.82 -7.19 -11.57
C LEU A 149 -9.97 -8.44 -11.75
N LYS A 150 -10.31 -9.28 -12.73
CA LYS A 150 -9.53 -10.50 -13.01
C LYS A 150 -8.12 -10.12 -13.44
N GLU A 151 -8.01 -9.05 -14.22
CA GLU A 151 -6.72 -8.56 -14.71
C GLU A 151 -5.84 -8.03 -13.57
N ILE A 152 -6.37 -7.17 -12.70
CA ILE A 152 -5.64 -6.62 -11.55
C ILE A 152 -5.27 -7.75 -10.57
N LEU A 153 -6.19 -8.67 -10.31
CA LEU A 153 -5.95 -9.83 -9.43
C LEU A 153 -4.94 -10.84 -10.02
N SER A 154 -4.72 -10.84 -11.34
CA SER A 154 -3.67 -11.65 -11.97
C SER A 154 -2.25 -11.16 -11.62
N LYS A 155 -2.15 -9.90 -11.14
CA LYS A 155 -0.92 -9.21 -10.77
C LYS A 155 0.11 -9.18 -11.89
N GLU A 156 -0.34 -9.03 -13.14
CA GLU A 156 0.52 -8.82 -14.28
C GLU A 156 0.69 -7.31 -14.54
N LEU A 157 1.95 -6.85 -14.60
CA LEU A 157 2.30 -5.47 -14.92
C LEU A 157 2.65 -5.33 -16.39
N ARG A 158 1.95 -4.44 -17.09
CA ARG A 158 2.31 -3.97 -18.42
C ARG A 158 2.01 -2.47 -18.59
N PHE A 159 2.76 -1.84 -19.49
CA PHE A 159 2.46 -0.48 -19.92
C PHE A 159 1.32 -0.47 -20.92
N MET A 160 0.39 0.48 -20.79
CA MET A 160 -0.71 0.62 -21.76
C MET A 160 -0.23 1.23 -23.08
N ASN A 161 0.79 2.08 -23.03
CA ASN A 161 1.43 2.68 -24.20
C ASN A 161 2.96 2.65 -24.02
N PRO A 162 3.62 1.53 -24.39
CA PRO A 162 5.06 1.35 -24.28
C PRO A 162 5.91 2.46 -24.94
N ASP A 163 5.45 2.99 -26.07
CA ASP A 163 6.18 4.04 -26.80
C ASP A 163 6.23 5.36 -26.02
N SER A 164 5.12 5.70 -25.35
CA SER A 164 5.04 6.92 -24.54
C SER A 164 5.92 6.90 -23.29
N VAL A 165 6.27 5.70 -22.80
CA VAL A 165 6.94 5.50 -21.51
C VAL A 165 8.41 5.90 -21.57
N ARG A 166 9.08 5.67 -22.70
CA ARG A 166 10.52 5.92 -22.86
C ARG A 166 10.92 7.37 -22.63
N ASN A 167 9.98 8.30 -22.80
CA ASN A 167 10.20 9.74 -22.67
C ASN A 167 9.60 10.35 -21.40
N ASP A 168 8.90 9.56 -20.58
CA ASP A 168 8.25 10.05 -19.37
C ASP A 168 8.73 9.26 -18.14
N PRO A 169 9.69 9.80 -17.37
CA PRO A 169 10.25 9.14 -16.20
C PRO A 169 9.20 8.86 -15.12
N MET A 170 8.09 9.63 -15.07
CA MET A 170 7.05 9.41 -14.07
C MET A 170 6.26 8.14 -14.33
N LYS A 171 6.10 7.72 -15.60
CA LYS A 171 5.48 6.44 -15.94
C LYS A 171 6.31 5.25 -15.47
N ILE A 172 7.64 5.36 -15.57
CA ILE A 172 8.57 4.38 -15.02
C ILE A 172 8.46 4.35 -13.50
N VAL A 173 8.43 5.50 -12.82
CA VAL A 173 8.24 5.55 -11.37
C VAL A 173 6.91 4.90 -10.95
N SER A 174 5.84 5.07 -11.72
CA SER A 174 4.55 4.42 -11.49
C SER A 174 4.66 2.90 -11.54
N ALA A 175 5.38 2.35 -12.53
CA ALA A 175 5.67 0.92 -12.64
C ALA A 175 6.57 0.43 -11.48
N LEU A 176 7.68 1.12 -11.19
CA LEU A 176 8.58 0.78 -10.08
C LEU A 176 7.85 0.76 -8.74
N LYS A 177 6.89 1.67 -8.52
CA LYS A 177 6.04 1.71 -7.32
C LYS A 177 5.19 0.45 -7.18
N GLN A 178 4.71 -0.15 -8.28
CA GLN A 178 3.99 -1.43 -8.20
C GLN A 178 4.95 -2.59 -7.94
N ILE A 179 6.12 -2.59 -8.57
CA ILE A 179 7.16 -3.62 -8.35
C ILE A 179 7.59 -3.66 -6.88
N SER A 180 7.76 -2.48 -6.26
CA SER A 180 8.11 -2.40 -4.85
C SER A 180 6.99 -2.91 -3.94
N ARG A 181 5.73 -2.64 -4.30
CA ARG A 181 4.55 -2.88 -3.46
C ARG A 181 3.91 -4.24 -3.61
N ILE A 182 4.08 -4.93 -4.73
CA ILE A 182 3.36 -6.17 -5.03
C ILE A 182 4.38 -7.32 -5.07
N PRO A 183 4.33 -8.25 -4.10
CA PRO A 183 5.43 -9.20 -3.85
C PRO A 183 5.56 -10.29 -4.92
N ASP A 184 4.43 -10.74 -5.46
CA ASP A 184 4.25 -11.77 -6.48
C ASP A 184 3.86 -11.17 -7.84
N LEU A 185 4.27 -9.91 -8.09
CA LEU A 185 4.01 -9.23 -9.34
C LEU A 185 4.70 -9.93 -10.51
N LYS A 186 3.91 -10.27 -11.53
CA LYS A 186 4.38 -10.84 -12.79
C LYS A 186 4.72 -9.71 -13.75
N ILE A 187 5.89 -9.81 -14.37
CA ILE A 187 6.41 -8.79 -15.29
C ILE A 187 7.00 -9.56 -16.46
N SER A 188 6.54 -9.27 -17.68
CA SER A 188 7.12 -9.86 -18.88
C SER A 188 8.54 -9.33 -19.13
N ASP A 189 9.36 -10.10 -19.85
CA ASP A 189 10.71 -9.68 -20.23
C ASP A 189 10.69 -8.36 -21.03
N GLU A 190 9.66 -8.15 -21.84
CA GLU A 190 9.47 -6.90 -22.60
C GLU A 190 9.24 -5.69 -21.67
N THR A 191 8.30 -5.80 -20.71
CA THR A 191 8.05 -4.74 -19.73
C THR A 191 9.29 -4.46 -18.90
N MET A 192 9.99 -5.51 -18.45
CA MET A 192 11.21 -5.37 -17.66
C MET A 192 12.32 -4.70 -18.46
N LYS A 193 12.47 -5.04 -19.75
CA LYS A 193 13.43 -4.39 -20.65
C LYS A 193 13.13 -2.89 -20.80
N ILE A 194 11.87 -2.51 -21.01
CA ILE A 194 11.47 -1.09 -21.08
C ILE A 194 11.86 -0.35 -19.80
N ILE A 195 11.61 -0.96 -18.63
CA ILE A 195 11.98 -0.37 -17.34
C ILE A 195 13.49 -0.17 -17.26
N HIS A 196 14.27 -1.23 -17.51
CA HIS A 196 15.72 -1.21 -17.45
C HIS A 196 16.33 -0.15 -18.39
N ASP A 197 15.90 -0.14 -19.65
CA ASP A 197 16.38 0.82 -20.67
C ASP A 197 16.02 2.28 -20.32
N SER A 198 15.00 2.50 -19.48
CA SER A 198 14.53 3.83 -19.09
C SER A 198 15.10 4.33 -17.75
N ILE A 199 15.81 3.48 -16.98
CA ILE A 199 16.45 3.87 -15.72
C ILE A 199 17.37 5.11 -15.87
N PRO A 200 18.23 5.21 -16.90
CA PRO A 200 19.06 6.41 -17.10
C PRO A 200 18.24 7.70 -17.20
N THR A 201 17.08 7.67 -17.87
CA THR A 201 16.18 8.82 -18.00
C THR A 201 15.56 9.20 -16.66
N VAL A 202 15.19 8.22 -15.83
CA VAL A 202 14.72 8.45 -14.46
C VAL A 202 15.80 9.14 -13.62
N ILE A 203 17.03 8.63 -13.67
CA ILE A 203 18.16 9.21 -12.93
C ILE A 203 18.41 10.65 -13.38
N ASP A 204 18.52 10.90 -14.68
CA ASP A 204 18.78 12.24 -15.21
C ASP A 204 17.68 13.24 -14.82
N PHE A 205 16.41 12.81 -14.87
CA PHE A 205 15.28 13.64 -14.46
C PHE A 205 15.37 14.06 -12.99
N PHE A 206 15.56 13.13 -12.06
CA PHE A 206 15.62 13.45 -10.63
C PHE A 206 16.95 14.08 -10.18
N ALA A 207 18.03 13.88 -10.95
CA ALA A 207 19.26 14.63 -10.77
C ALA A 207 19.06 16.13 -11.11
N LYS A 208 18.32 16.42 -12.18
CA LYS A 208 18.01 17.79 -12.63
C LYS A 208 16.85 18.45 -11.85
N ASN A 209 16.00 17.67 -11.18
CA ASN A 209 14.85 18.15 -10.42
C ASN A 209 14.87 17.63 -8.97
N PRO A 210 15.79 18.11 -8.09
CA PRO A 210 15.91 17.62 -6.72
C PRO A 210 14.65 17.79 -5.87
N ASP A 211 13.88 18.86 -6.09
CA ASP A 211 12.61 19.14 -5.44
C ASP A 211 11.55 18.05 -5.66
N ARG A 212 11.67 17.30 -6.77
CA ARG A 212 10.76 16.20 -7.12
C ARG A 212 11.17 14.84 -6.55
N ARG A 213 12.36 14.70 -5.96
CA ARG A 213 12.86 13.41 -5.42
C ARG A 213 11.93 12.79 -4.37
N HIS A 214 11.11 13.59 -3.70
CA HIS A 214 10.07 13.08 -2.80
C HIS A 214 9.12 12.06 -3.48
N LYS A 215 8.97 12.11 -4.81
CA LYS A 215 8.19 11.13 -5.61
C LYS A 215 8.83 9.75 -5.70
N LEU A 216 10.11 9.61 -5.36
CA LEU A 216 10.81 8.33 -5.29
C LEU A 216 10.64 7.64 -3.93
N LYS A 217 10.27 8.37 -2.87
CA LYS A 217 10.06 7.79 -1.52
C LYS A 217 9.12 6.57 -1.51
N PRO A 218 7.98 6.57 -2.25
CA PRO A 218 7.07 5.41 -2.27
C PRO A 218 7.65 4.12 -2.88
N LEU A 219 8.82 4.19 -3.56
CA LEU A 219 9.52 3.02 -4.07
C LEU A 219 10.18 2.20 -2.96
N PHE A 220 10.45 2.83 -1.82
CA PHE A 220 11.18 2.26 -0.71
C PHE A 220 10.29 2.08 0.52
N GLY A 221 10.81 1.37 1.53
CA GLY A 221 10.00 0.93 2.67
C GLY A 221 8.91 -0.06 2.26
N ASN A 222 9.21 -0.89 1.25
CA ASN A 222 8.43 -2.07 0.87
C ASN A 222 9.31 -3.34 0.80
N ILE A 223 8.70 -4.53 0.88
CA ILE A 223 9.41 -5.82 0.89
C ILE A 223 10.34 -6.05 -0.30
N ASN A 224 10.04 -5.44 -1.45
CA ASN A 224 10.83 -5.51 -2.68
C ASN A 224 11.73 -4.28 -2.91
N SER A 225 11.98 -3.44 -1.90
CA SER A 225 12.86 -2.26 -2.03
C SER A 225 14.25 -2.62 -2.54
N GLY A 226 14.80 -3.76 -2.09
CA GLY A 226 16.08 -4.27 -2.59
C GLY A 226 16.05 -4.61 -4.09
N GLN A 227 14.93 -5.15 -4.59
CA GLN A 227 14.76 -5.38 -6.03
C GLN A 227 14.77 -4.08 -6.81
N ILE A 228 14.17 -3.01 -6.27
CA ILE A 228 14.24 -1.68 -6.89
C ILE A 228 15.69 -1.21 -6.94
N LEU A 229 16.43 -1.26 -5.83
CA LEU A 229 17.83 -0.85 -5.81
C LEU A 229 18.69 -1.60 -6.84
N ASN A 230 18.48 -2.91 -6.99
CA ASN A 230 19.21 -3.71 -7.97
C ASN A 230 18.97 -3.25 -9.42
N LEU A 231 17.80 -2.70 -9.75
CA LEU A 231 17.54 -2.12 -11.08
C LEU A 231 18.41 -0.87 -11.36
N PHE A 232 18.87 -0.19 -10.31
CA PHE A 232 19.75 0.98 -10.41
C PHE A 232 21.24 0.62 -10.24
N GLU A 233 21.59 -0.58 -9.76
CA GLU A 233 22.96 -0.96 -9.39
C GLU A 233 23.96 -0.87 -10.55
N SER A 234 23.50 -1.09 -11.79
CA SER A 234 24.34 -0.98 -13.00
C SER A 234 24.54 0.46 -13.49
N PHE A 235 23.97 1.45 -12.81
CA PHE A 235 23.98 2.86 -13.20
C PHE A 235 24.52 3.75 -12.08
N ASP A 236 25.14 4.87 -12.44
CA ASP A 236 25.44 5.92 -11.47
C ASP A 236 24.13 6.65 -11.11
N ALA A 237 23.62 6.38 -9.92
CA ALA A 237 22.38 6.98 -9.41
C ALA A 237 22.50 8.48 -9.08
N LYS A 238 23.70 9.10 -9.17
CA LYS A 238 23.90 10.55 -8.97
C LYS A 238 23.29 11.11 -7.67
N GLY A 239 23.28 10.30 -6.61
CA GLY A 239 22.75 10.70 -5.30
C GLY A 239 21.24 10.99 -5.28
N ILE A 240 20.45 10.50 -6.24
CA ILE A 240 18.98 10.75 -6.23
C ILE A 240 18.26 10.12 -5.03
N PHE A 241 18.93 9.20 -4.32
CA PHE A 241 18.41 8.48 -3.15
C PHE A 241 19.00 8.97 -1.81
N ASP A 242 19.92 9.93 -1.79
CA ASP A 242 20.67 10.31 -0.59
C ASP A 242 19.77 10.76 0.58
N ASP A 243 18.63 11.39 0.27
CA ASP A 243 17.66 11.90 1.25
C ASP A 243 16.43 10.99 1.41
N ILE A 244 16.55 9.71 1.01
CA ILE A 244 15.43 8.76 1.00
C ILE A 244 15.74 7.57 1.91
N ASP A 245 14.91 7.43 2.94
CA ASP A 245 14.94 6.25 3.79
C ASP A 245 14.56 5.00 2.98
N ILE A 246 15.52 4.08 2.85
CA ILE A 246 15.30 2.81 2.13
C ILE A 246 14.35 1.89 2.92
N LYS A 247 14.38 1.99 4.24
CA LYS A 247 13.57 1.20 5.16
C LYS A 247 12.42 2.04 5.70
N LYS A 248 11.23 1.47 5.79
CA LYS A 248 10.07 2.19 6.32
C LYS A 248 10.27 2.51 7.80
N LEU A 249 10.20 3.78 8.19
CA LEU A 249 10.45 4.19 9.59
C LEU A 249 9.38 3.65 10.55
N LYS A 250 8.11 3.73 10.16
CA LYS A 250 6.97 3.18 10.90
C LYS A 250 5.82 2.80 9.98
N LEU A 251 4.98 1.86 10.41
CA LEU A 251 3.77 1.45 9.68
C LEU A 251 2.61 2.40 9.97
N ASN A 252 1.74 2.57 8.97
CA ASN A 252 0.51 3.32 9.10
C ASN A 252 -0.51 2.49 9.87
N VAL A 253 -1.34 3.15 10.68
CA VAL A 253 -2.42 2.52 11.44
C VAL A 253 -3.67 3.40 11.36
N SER A 254 -4.85 2.84 11.63
CA SER A 254 -6.05 3.65 11.85
C SER A 254 -6.01 4.38 13.20
N ASP A 255 -6.96 5.29 13.41
CA ASP A 255 -7.10 6.09 14.64
C ASP A 255 -7.33 5.27 15.92
N ALA A 256 -7.62 3.97 15.78
CA ALA A 256 -7.73 3.05 16.91
C ALA A 256 -6.36 2.71 17.54
N TYR A 257 -5.25 3.02 16.87
CA TYR A 257 -3.90 2.66 17.31
C TYR A 257 -2.95 3.83 17.23
N PHE A 258 -1.87 3.73 18.00
CA PHE A 258 -0.70 4.59 17.91
C PHE A 258 0.37 3.90 17.08
N SER A 259 1.15 4.69 16.32
CA SER A 259 2.35 4.22 15.62
C SER A 259 3.47 5.23 15.79
N ASN A 260 4.51 4.81 16.51
CA ASN A 260 5.64 5.65 16.87
C ASN A 260 6.96 4.98 16.56
N THR A 261 7.95 5.77 16.12
CA THR A 261 9.32 5.29 16.08
C THR A 261 9.83 5.06 17.51
N VAL A 262 10.85 4.24 17.67
CA VAL A 262 11.42 3.98 19.01
C VAL A 262 11.99 5.26 19.63
N GLU A 263 12.44 6.22 18.83
CA GLU A 263 12.94 7.52 19.25
C GLU A 263 11.82 8.46 19.72
N GLU A 264 10.63 8.37 19.10
CA GLU A 264 9.44 9.14 19.48
C GLU A 264 8.84 8.70 20.83
N LEU A 265 9.12 7.47 21.28
CA LEU A 265 8.54 6.91 22.51
C LEU A 265 9.16 7.52 23.78
N THR A 266 8.30 7.96 24.70
CA THR A 266 8.70 8.38 26.05
C THR A 266 9.27 7.22 26.87
N LEU A 267 10.06 7.53 27.90
CA LEU A 267 10.63 6.51 28.79
C LEU A 267 9.54 5.72 29.54
N ASP A 268 8.45 6.40 29.94
CA ASP A 268 7.28 5.76 30.54
C ASP A 268 6.64 4.76 29.58
N MET A 269 6.38 5.17 28.33
CA MET A 269 5.76 4.30 27.34
C MET A 269 6.66 3.10 26.99
N LYS A 270 7.97 3.30 26.85
CA LYS A 270 8.93 2.18 26.69
C LYS A 270 8.84 1.20 27.85
N SER A 271 8.72 1.69 29.08
CA SER A 271 8.60 0.85 30.27
C SER A 271 7.28 0.07 30.29
N LYS A 272 6.15 0.71 29.97
CA LYS A 272 4.84 0.08 29.83
C LYS A 272 4.83 -1.01 28.77
N LEU A 273 5.32 -0.71 27.57
CA LEU A 273 5.46 -1.67 26.47
C LEU A 273 6.35 -2.85 26.88
N SER A 274 7.47 -2.59 27.56
CA SER A 274 8.37 -3.65 28.04
C SER A 274 7.69 -4.58 29.04
N ALA A 275 7.03 -4.01 30.05
CA ALA A 275 6.31 -4.78 31.06
C ALA A 275 5.17 -5.60 30.42
N PHE A 276 4.43 -4.99 29.49
CA PHE A 276 3.37 -5.65 28.77
C PHE A 276 3.89 -6.84 27.95
N VAL A 277 4.90 -6.63 27.09
CA VAL A 277 5.48 -7.71 26.28
C VAL A 277 6.05 -8.82 27.18
N ALA A 278 6.76 -8.47 28.24
CA ALA A 278 7.29 -9.44 29.20
C ALA A 278 6.18 -10.31 29.81
N SER A 279 5.03 -9.70 30.17
CA SER A 279 3.89 -10.43 30.72
C SER A 279 3.30 -11.45 29.73
N GLN A 280 3.32 -11.15 28.42
CA GLN A 280 2.76 -12.03 27.40
C GLN A 280 3.70 -13.19 27.04
N PHE A 281 5.01 -12.95 27.02
CA PHE A 281 6.00 -13.99 26.67
C PHE A 281 6.46 -14.83 27.87
N GLY A 282 6.28 -14.33 29.10
CA GLY A 282 6.65 -15.04 30.33
C GLY A 282 8.12 -15.50 30.29
N LYS A 283 8.35 -16.80 30.52
CA LYS A 283 9.72 -17.38 30.50
C LYS A 283 10.41 -17.35 29.13
N ARG A 284 9.66 -17.12 28.04
CA ARG A 284 10.22 -16.98 26.69
C ARG A 284 10.59 -15.53 26.36
N PHE A 285 10.32 -14.60 27.28
CA PHE A 285 10.69 -13.21 27.09
C PHE A 285 12.21 -13.05 27.10
N ASP A 286 12.71 -12.34 26.09
CA ASP A 286 14.10 -11.97 25.97
C ASP A 286 14.16 -10.45 25.82
N SER A 287 14.56 -9.77 26.89
CA SER A 287 14.63 -8.32 26.93
C SER A 287 15.61 -7.75 25.90
N SER A 288 16.63 -8.51 25.49
CA SER A 288 17.57 -8.10 24.44
C SER A 288 16.93 -8.00 23.06
N LYS A 289 15.73 -8.58 22.88
CA LYS A 289 14.95 -8.50 21.65
C LYS A 289 14.01 -7.29 21.61
N LEU A 290 13.80 -6.62 22.74
CA LEU A 290 12.94 -5.46 22.83
C LEU A 290 13.73 -4.19 22.56
N PHE A 291 13.25 -3.33 21.64
CA PHE A 291 13.91 -2.07 21.27
C PHE A 291 15.40 -2.21 20.90
N ASN A 292 15.80 -3.35 20.35
CA ASN A 292 17.15 -3.50 19.80
C ASN A 292 17.29 -2.74 18.47
N SER A 293 18.49 -2.72 17.91
CA SER A 293 18.81 -2.01 16.66
C SER A 293 18.02 -2.45 15.42
N LYS A 294 17.26 -3.55 15.49
CA LYS A 294 16.37 -3.99 14.40
C LYS A 294 15.00 -3.33 14.49
N ILE A 295 14.50 -3.11 15.70
CA ILE A 295 13.19 -2.50 15.93
C ILE A 295 13.30 -1.00 15.72
N ASN A 296 12.59 -0.48 14.72
CA ASN A 296 12.56 0.96 14.45
C ASN A 296 11.24 1.61 14.88
N SER A 297 10.17 0.83 15.05
CA SER A 297 8.88 1.38 15.48
C SER A 297 8.03 0.38 16.26
N VAL A 298 6.98 0.90 16.88
CA VAL A 298 5.96 0.12 17.58
C VAL A 298 4.58 0.66 17.20
N ALA A 299 3.68 -0.25 16.83
CA ALA A 299 2.26 0.02 16.76
C ALA A 299 1.59 -0.54 18.03
N TYR A 300 0.72 0.22 18.68
CA TYR A 300 0.10 -0.21 19.95
C TYR A 300 -1.27 0.39 20.21
N GLU A 301 -2.02 -0.27 21.07
CA GLU A 301 -3.35 0.11 21.53
C GLU A 301 -3.31 0.36 23.04
N LEU A 302 -4.01 1.39 23.49
CA LEU A 302 -4.21 1.69 24.89
C LEU A 302 -5.67 1.49 25.27
N ASP A 303 -5.95 1.12 26.51
CA ASP A 303 -7.29 1.21 27.08
C ASP A 303 -7.61 2.62 27.60
N ASP A 304 -8.81 2.80 28.14
CA ASP A 304 -9.28 4.07 28.72
C ASP A 304 -8.43 4.56 29.91
N LYS A 305 -7.60 3.70 30.50
CA LYS A 305 -6.68 4.03 31.60
C LYS A 305 -5.27 4.36 31.10
N GLY A 306 -5.02 4.23 29.80
CA GLY A 306 -3.70 4.43 29.22
C GLY A 306 -2.74 3.24 29.44
N ASP A 307 -3.29 2.05 29.71
CA ASP A 307 -2.53 0.81 29.79
C ASP A 307 -2.46 0.13 28.41
N VAL A 308 -1.30 -0.46 28.10
CA VAL A 308 -1.11 -1.17 26.82
C VAL A 308 -1.91 -2.46 26.82
N ILE A 309 -2.76 -2.65 25.81
CA ILE A 309 -3.59 -3.86 25.66
C ILE A 309 -3.26 -4.67 24.42
N SER A 310 -2.60 -4.06 23.44
CA SER A 310 -1.96 -4.75 22.32
C SER A 310 -0.79 -3.94 21.78
N CYS A 311 0.23 -4.62 21.26
CA CYS A 311 1.34 -3.98 20.56
C CYS A 311 2.00 -4.90 19.54
N CYS A 312 2.66 -4.30 18.56
CA CYS A 312 3.51 -4.95 17.59
C CYS A 312 4.82 -4.18 17.45
N LEU A 313 5.94 -4.88 17.69
CA LEU A 313 7.28 -4.39 17.42
C LEU A 313 7.58 -4.57 15.93
N ILE A 314 8.12 -3.54 15.30
CA ILE A 314 8.25 -3.46 13.85
C ILE A 314 9.71 -3.20 13.47
N ASP A 315 10.15 -3.92 12.43
CA ASP A 315 11.45 -3.78 11.77
C ASP A 315 11.17 -3.46 10.29
N GLY A 316 10.93 -2.19 9.98
CA GLY A 316 10.49 -1.78 8.64
C GLY A 316 9.06 -2.22 8.37
N GLU A 317 8.90 -3.21 7.49
CA GLU A 317 7.62 -3.82 7.13
C GLU A 317 7.42 -5.18 7.80
N ARG A 318 8.44 -5.66 8.51
CA ARG A 318 8.39 -6.91 9.25
C ARG A 318 7.72 -6.71 10.61
N LEU A 319 6.69 -7.50 10.87
CA LEU A 319 6.16 -7.71 12.21
C LEU A 319 7.14 -8.60 12.98
N TYR A 320 7.92 -8.00 13.87
CA TYR A 320 8.98 -8.70 14.59
C TYR A 320 8.43 -9.48 15.78
N ALA A 321 7.53 -8.87 16.54
CA ALA A 321 6.82 -9.52 17.64
C ALA A 321 5.47 -8.85 17.86
N THR A 322 4.43 -9.64 18.09
CA THR A 322 3.08 -9.14 18.37
C THR A 322 2.58 -9.73 19.68
N SER A 323 2.04 -8.86 20.54
CA SER A 323 1.54 -9.20 21.86
C SER A 323 0.19 -8.54 22.07
N ALA A 324 -0.77 -9.24 22.67
CA ALA A 324 -2.04 -8.65 23.07
C ALA A 324 -2.64 -9.44 24.23
N VAL A 325 -3.57 -8.84 24.98
CA VAL A 325 -4.26 -9.52 26.09
C VAL A 325 -5.12 -10.71 25.64
N ASN A 326 -5.46 -10.80 24.35
CA ASN A 326 -6.14 -11.94 23.75
C ASN A 326 -5.88 -12.02 22.23
N SER A 327 -6.21 -13.17 21.64
CA SER A 327 -6.00 -13.43 20.21
C SER A 327 -6.83 -12.55 19.28
N GLU A 328 -8.01 -12.08 19.71
CA GLU A 328 -8.85 -11.19 18.89
C GLU A 328 -8.17 -9.86 18.66
N ARG A 329 -7.51 -9.30 19.69
CA ARG A 329 -6.73 -8.06 19.56
C ARG A 329 -5.49 -8.22 18.69
N ILE A 330 -4.84 -9.39 18.71
CA ILE A 330 -3.77 -9.70 17.74
C ILE A 330 -4.33 -9.59 16.32
N VAL A 331 -5.46 -10.23 16.06
CA VAL A 331 -6.11 -10.23 14.74
C VAL A 331 -6.48 -8.80 14.32
N LYS A 332 -7.08 -8.00 15.21
CA LYS A 332 -7.47 -6.62 14.90
C LYS A 332 -6.27 -5.73 14.58
N LEU A 333 -5.23 -5.73 15.42
CA LEU A 333 -4.03 -4.91 15.21
C LEU A 333 -3.30 -5.32 13.92
N VAL A 334 -3.10 -6.62 13.71
CA VAL A 334 -2.40 -7.10 12.51
C VAL A 334 -3.26 -6.85 11.25
N SER A 335 -4.58 -7.03 11.32
CA SER A 335 -5.47 -6.70 10.20
C SER A 335 -5.44 -5.22 9.87
N ASP A 336 -5.36 -4.34 10.88
CA ASP A 336 -5.23 -2.90 10.66
C ASP A 336 -3.92 -2.57 9.92
N LEU A 337 -2.80 -3.11 10.42
CA LEU A 337 -1.50 -2.96 9.76
C LEU A 337 -1.53 -3.48 8.32
N CYS A 338 -2.15 -4.63 8.07
CA CYS A 338 -2.24 -5.24 6.74
C CYS A 338 -3.09 -4.42 5.76
N ARG A 339 -4.13 -3.72 6.24
CA ARG A 339 -4.99 -2.86 5.41
C ARG A 339 -4.35 -1.51 5.08
N ASN A 340 -3.62 -0.95 6.03
CA ASN A 340 -3.01 0.38 5.90
C ASN A 340 -1.58 0.36 5.31
N ASN A 341 -1.02 -0.83 5.09
CA ASN A 341 0.33 -0.99 4.57
C ASN A 341 0.42 -2.11 3.53
N TYR A 342 1.19 -1.85 2.49
CA TYR A 342 1.63 -2.87 1.55
C TYR A 342 2.74 -3.72 2.16
N ASN A 343 2.70 -5.02 1.87
CA ASN A 343 3.75 -5.99 2.22
C ASN A 343 4.10 -6.09 3.70
N VAL A 344 3.08 -6.12 4.56
CA VAL A 344 3.31 -6.49 5.95
C VAL A 344 3.65 -7.97 5.98
N TRP A 345 4.75 -8.34 6.63
CA TRP A 345 5.19 -9.73 6.65
C TRP A 345 5.77 -10.14 8.00
N SER A 346 5.81 -11.45 8.24
CA SER A 346 6.42 -12.02 9.44
C SER A 346 6.91 -13.43 9.19
N THR A 347 7.57 -13.99 10.19
CA THR A 347 8.07 -15.35 10.19
C THR A 347 7.55 -16.06 11.42
N ILE A 348 6.87 -17.18 11.24
CA ILE A 348 6.21 -17.89 12.34
C ILE A 348 6.78 -19.30 12.41
N SER A 349 7.09 -19.80 13.61
CA SER A 349 7.48 -21.21 13.77
C SER A 349 6.36 -22.11 13.24
N ILE A 350 6.69 -23.12 12.43
CA ILE A 350 5.72 -24.11 11.93
C ILE A 350 5.05 -24.90 13.06
N THR A 351 5.60 -24.85 14.27
CA THR A 351 5.02 -25.49 15.46
C THR A 351 3.95 -24.65 16.16
N SER A 352 3.86 -23.36 15.83
CA SER A 352 2.90 -22.42 16.40
C SER A 352 1.54 -22.48 15.70
N ASN A 353 0.84 -23.62 15.76
CA ASN A 353 -0.47 -23.84 15.13
C ASN A 353 -1.48 -22.72 15.47
N HIS A 354 -1.44 -22.20 16.71
CA HIS A 354 -2.30 -21.09 17.11
C HIS A 354 -2.08 -19.84 16.25
N LEU A 355 -0.84 -19.40 16.07
CA LEU A 355 -0.52 -18.20 15.29
C LEU A 355 -0.79 -18.42 13.80
N ILE A 356 -0.47 -19.60 13.26
CA ILE A 356 -0.79 -19.97 11.88
C ILE A 356 -2.29 -19.84 11.62
N ASN A 357 -3.14 -20.29 12.55
CA ASN A 357 -4.59 -20.20 12.43
C ASN A 357 -5.15 -18.77 12.58
N LEU A 358 -4.38 -17.83 13.15
CA LEU A 358 -4.76 -16.42 13.24
C LEU A 358 -4.40 -15.64 11.97
N CYS A 359 -3.35 -16.04 11.25
CA CYS A 359 -2.87 -15.32 10.07
C CYS A 359 -3.98 -14.99 9.06
N PRO A 360 -4.78 -15.96 8.55
CA PRO A 360 -5.82 -15.65 7.56
C PRO A 360 -6.87 -14.67 8.08
N LYS A 361 -7.21 -14.73 9.38
CA LYS A 361 -8.16 -13.80 10.02
C LYS A 361 -7.61 -12.39 10.10
N ALA A 362 -6.29 -12.26 10.21
CA ALA A 362 -5.58 -11.00 10.27
C ALA A 362 -5.18 -10.46 8.89
N GLY A 363 -5.60 -11.11 7.79
CA GLY A 363 -5.24 -10.72 6.44
C GLY A 363 -3.83 -11.17 6.01
N LEU A 364 -3.21 -12.09 6.75
CA LEU A 364 -1.93 -12.71 6.38
C LEU A 364 -2.14 -14.10 5.79
N HIS A 365 -1.37 -14.47 4.78
CA HIS A 365 -1.34 -15.81 4.21
C HIS A 365 0.06 -16.39 4.26
N ILE A 366 0.16 -17.73 4.32
CA ILE A 366 1.45 -18.42 4.21
C ILE A 366 1.93 -18.35 2.76
N VAL A 367 3.20 -18.02 2.58
CA VAL A 367 3.84 -18.02 1.27
C VAL A 367 4.30 -19.42 0.93
N GLU A 368 3.61 -20.05 -0.02
CA GLU A 368 3.90 -21.42 -0.41
C GLU A 368 4.93 -21.55 -1.55
N ASP A 369 5.19 -20.48 -2.31
CA ASP A 369 6.20 -20.50 -3.39
C ASP A 369 7.63 -20.44 -2.81
N PRO A 370 8.44 -21.51 -2.94
CA PRO A 370 9.82 -21.54 -2.44
C PRO A 370 10.70 -20.43 -3.01
N ASN A 371 10.52 -20.08 -4.29
CA ASN A 371 11.34 -19.06 -4.94
C ASN A 371 11.03 -17.67 -4.37
N LEU A 372 9.76 -17.40 -4.06
CA LEU A 372 9.35 -16.16 -3.42
C LEU A 372 9.88 -16.07 -1.98
N VAL A 373 9.80 -17.17 -1.22
CA VAL A 373 10.39 -17.26 0.13
C VAL A 373 11.88 -16.97 0.11
N GLU A 374 12.63 -17.63 -0.78
CA GLU A 374 14.07 -17.41 -0.94
C GLU A 374 14.37 -15.95 -1.29
N LYS A 375 13.70 -15.42 -2.31
CA LYS A 375 13.88 -14.04 -2.78
C LYS A 375 13.67 -13.03 -1.65
N ILE A 376 12.56 -13.14 -0.91
CA ILE A 376 12.22 -12.22 0.19
C ILE A 376 13.28 -12.30 1.29
N LEU A 377 13.65 -13.52 1.71
CA LEU A 377 14.58 -13.71 2.82
C LEU A 377 16.01 -13.28 2.47
N ILE A 378 16.49 -13.56 1.26
CA ILE A 378 17.83 -13.13 0.83
C ILE A 378 17.89 -11.61 0.68
N ASN A 379 16.87 -10.99 0.08
CA ASN A 379 16.83 -9.54 -0.12
C ASN A 379 16.79 -8.77 1.21
N ASN A 380 16.00 -9.24 2.18
CA ASN A 380 15.85 -8.56 3.47
C ASN A 380 16.92 -8.97 4.49
N TYR A 381 17.51 -10.15 4.32
CA TYR A 381 18.53 -10.69 5.22
C TYR A 381 19.62 -11.43 4.42
N PRO A 382 20.60 -10.71 3.84
CA PRO A 382 21.64 -11.30 2.98
C PRO A 382 22.43 -12.45 3.60
N LYS A 383 22.48 -12.55 4.92
CA LYS A 383 23.06 -13.68 5.67
C LYS A 383 22.44 -15.06 5.34
N TYR A 384 21.23 -15.08 4.78
CA TYR A 384 20.60 -16.32 4.31
C TYR A 384 21.18 -16.81 2.99
N LYS A 385 21.85 -15.94 2.20
CA LYS A 385 22.49 -16.35 0.95
C LYS A 385 23.51 -17.46 1.21
N GLY A 386 23.29 -18.62 0.59
CA GLY A 386 24.11 -19.83 0.76
C GLY A 386 23.89 -20.61 2.06
N ASN A 387 23.05 -20.14 2.97
CA ASN A 387 22.73 -20.78 4.26
C ASN A 387 21.24 -21.09 4.44
N LEU A 388 20.39 -20.71 3.50
CA LEU A 388 18.96 -20.95 3.55
C LEU A 388 18.65 -22.38 3.12
N ILE A 389 17.88 -23.09 3.92
CA ILE A 389 17.30 -24.38 3.57
C ILE A 389 15.80 -24.14 3.41
N ILE A 390 15.24 -24.53 2.27
CA ILE A 390 13.79 -24.51 2.01
C ILE A 390 13.34 -25.94 1.74
N GLU A 391 12.28 -26.35 2.42
CA GLU A 391 11.70 -27.69 2.31
C GLU A 391 10.20 -27.65 2.56
N ILE A 392 9.50 -28.73 2.26
CA ILE A 392 8.08 -28.87 2.58
C ILE A 392 7.91 -29.61 3.89
N LYS A 393 7.26 -28.99 4.88
CA LYS A 393 6.90 -29.63 6.16
C LYS A 393 5.45 -29.35 6.50
N ARG A 394 4.71 -30.42 6.86
CA ARG A 394 3.27 -30.35 7.18
C ARG A 394 2.42 -29.70 6.08
N GLY A 395 2.81 -29.90 4.82
CA GLY A 395 2.11 -29.32 3.67
C GLY A 395 2.44 -27.84 3.39
N HIS A 396 3.38 -27.24 4.12
CA HIS A 396 3.79 -25.85 3.95
C HIS A 396 5.24 -25.75 3.51
N THR A 397 5.54 -24.74 2.70
CA THR A 397 6.91 -24.29 2.44
C THR A 397 7.47 -23.66 3.71
N VAL A 398 8.52 -24.28 4.25
CA VAL A 398 9.23 -23.80 5.44
C VAL A 398 10.66 -23.49 5.10
N PHE A 399 11.26 -22.61 5.89
CA PHE A 399 12.67 -22.31 5.81
C PHE A 399 13.37 -22.45 7.16
N SER A 400 14.66 -22.73 7.10
CA SER A 400 15.57 -22.74 8.26
C SER A 400 16.95 -22.24 7.84
N LYS A 401 17.77 -21.90 8.84
CA LYS A 401 19.18 -21.58 8.61
C LYS A 401 20.00 -22.86 8.78
N LYS A 402 20.94 -23.09 7.87
CA LYS A 402 21.95 -24.14 8.00
C LYS A 402 22.67 -24.01 9.34
N ASP A 403 22.86 -25.14 10.02
CA ASP A 403 23.53 -25.25 11.33
C ASP A 403 22.86 -24.44 12.46
N SER A 404 21.53 -24.27 12.40
CA SER A 404 20.74 -23.64 13.46
C SER A 404 19.79 -24.64 14.10
N ASP A 405 19.71 -24.60 15.43
CA ASP A 405 18.71 -25.34 16.22
C ASP A 405 17.32 -24.67 16.21
N ASP A 406 17.15 -23.57 15.47
CA ASP A 406 15.87 -22.89 15.36
C ASP A 406 14.84 -23.80 14.69
N THR A 407 13.62 -23.82 15.24
CA THR A 407 12.51 -24.53 14.59
C THR A 407 12.25 -23.95 13.20
N PRO A 408 11.97 -24.79 12.18
CA PRO A 408 11.60 -24.30 10.86
C PRO A 408 10.46 -23.28 10.92
N GLN A 409 10.55 -22.27 10.06
CA GLN A 409 9.62 -21.15 10.04
C GLN A 409 8.87 -21.12 8.72
N VAL A 410 7.63 -20.63 8.75
CA VAL A 410 6.88 -20.21 7.56
C VAL A 410 7.02 -18.70 7.40
N LEU A 411 7.05 -18.25 6.15
CA LEU A 411 6.89 -16.85 5.81
C LEU A 411 5.39 -16.57 5.68
N VAL A 412 4.92 -15.50 6.33
CA VAL A 412 3.54 -15.02 6.19
C VAL A 412 3.54 -13.58 5.72
N MET A 413 2.57 -13.21 4.87
CA MET A 413 2.48 -11.86 4.31
C MET A 413 1.06 -11.41 4.00
N SER A 414 0.87 -10.09 3.87
CA SER A 414 -0.43 -9.44 3.62
C SER A 414 -0.80 -9.22 2.17
#